data_AF-A0A317F172-F1
#
_entry.id   AF-A0A317F172-F1
#
_cell.length_a   1.000
_cell.length_b   1.000
_cell.length_c   1.000
_cell.angle_alpha   90.00
_cell.angle_beta   90.00
_cell.angle_gamma   90.00
#
_symmetry.space_group_name_H-M   'P 1'
#
loop_
_entity.id
_entity.type
_entity.pdbx_description
1 polymer ?
#
loop_
_entity_poly.entity_id
_entity_poly.type
_entity_poly.pdbx_seq_one_letter_code
_entity_poly.pdbx_strand_id
1 'polypeptide(L)'
;MLSLKKNTFHCFAICICLFALTFNTNQALAQKKPILTEEEQVQDAVTTEVDALFKSPEFLKKKNKKFSAIKGYMVVDIAVVQNGKLSSFFKVDSDIKDIDFMEYLSDTVLNHKFAFKLPKQQRYKIRQTINIE
;
A
#
# COMPACT_ATOMS: atom_id res chain seq x y z
N MET A 1 34.63 46.98 -29.46
CA MET A 1 34.20 46.59 -28.10
C MET A 1 32.69 46.33 -28.12
N LEU A 2 32.24 45.22 -28.74
CA LEU A 2 30.79 44.93 -28.90
C LEU A 2 30.59 43.44 -29.24
N SER A 3 31.01 42.53 -28.36
CA SER A 3 30.59 41.12 -28.47
C SER A 3 30.85 40.37 -27.16
N LEU A 4 30.08 40.65 -26.11
CA LEU A 4 30.12 39.83 -24.89
C LEU A 4 28.81 39.80 -24.08
N LYS A 5 27.78 40.56 -24.46
CA LYS A 5 26.57 40.72 -23.64
C LYS A 5 25.35 39.88 -24.06
N LYS A 6 25.37 39.21 -25.24
CA LYS A 6 24.23 38.44 -25.74
C LYS A 6 24.17 36.97 -25.25
N ASN A 7 25.32 36.35 -24.96
CA ASN A 7 25.37 34.91 -24.60
C ASN A 7 24.96 34.61 -23.15
N THR A 8 25.08 35.57 -22.23
CA THR A 8 24.75 35.38 -20.81
C THR A 8 23.24 35.36 -20.54
N PHE A 9 22.44 36.09 -21.32
CA PHE A 9 20.97 36.07 -21.18
C PHE A 9 20.33 34.77 -21.69
N HIS A 10 20.90 34.15 -22.74
CA HIS A 10 20.41 32.86 -23.23
C HIS A 10 20.74 31.70 -22.29
N CYS A 11 21.93 31.68 -21.68
CA CYS A 11 22.25 30.68 -20.65
C CYS A 11 21.30 30.77 -19.44
N PHE A 12 20.96 31.98 -18.99
CA PHE A 12 20.06 32.16 -17.85
C PHE A 12 18.62 31.69 -18.15
N ALA A 13 18.12 31.96 -19.36
CA ALA A 13 16.81 31.49 -19.80
C ALA A 13 16.74 29.97 -19.97
N ILE A 14 17.81 29.33 -20.49
CA ILE A 14 17.90 27.87 -20.64
C ILE A 14 17.94 27.18 -19.28
N CYS A 15 18.66 27.74 -18.30
CA CYS A 15 18.68 27.21 -16.93
C CYS A 15 17.31 27.27 -16.23
N ILE A 16 16.52 28.33 -16.47
CA ILE A 16 15.16 28.46 -15.91
C ILE A 16 14.20 27.44 -16.53
N CYS A 17 14.29 27.20 -17.84
CA CYS A 17 13.48 26.18 -18.53
C CYS A 17 13.83 24.75 -18.08
N LEU A 18 15.11 24.46 -17.81
CA LEU A 18 15.54 23.16 -17.28
C LEU A 18 15.08 22.93 -15.83
N PHE A 19 15.02 23.98 -15.02
CA PHE A 19 14.54 23.90 -13.64
C PHE A 19 13.01 23.72 -13.55
N ALA A 20 12.25 24.27 -14.50
CA ALA A 20 10.79 24.11 -14.54
C ALA A 20 10.33 22.68 -14.92
N LEU A 21 11.15 21.94 -15.67
CA LEU A 21 10.83 20.56 -16.08
C LEU A 21 10.98 19.53 -14.95
N THR A 22 11.74 19.84 -13.89
CA THR A 22 11.95 18.89 -12.78
C THR A 22 10.85 18.89 -11.71
N PHE A 23 9.89 19.82 -11.75
CA PHE A 23 8.83 19.90 -10.73
C PHE A 23 7.60 19.01 -10.98
N ASN A 24 7.51 18.34 -12.15
CA ASN A 24 6.29 17.62 -12.54
C ASN A 24 6.26 16.13 -12.15
N THR A 25 7.29 15.56 -11.53
CA THR A 25 7.35 14.10 -11.31
C THR A 25 6.75 13.63 -9.97
N ASN A 26 6.30 14.52 -9.09
CA ASN A 26 5.85 14.17 -7.74
C ASN A 26 4.34 14.41 -7.47
N GLN A 27 3.47 14.34 -8.48
CA GLN A 27 2.02 14.51 -8.29
C GLN A 27 1.31 13.28 -7.68
N ALA A 28 2.00 12.15 -7.47
CA ALA A 28 1.37 10.91 -7.02
C ALA A 28 0.99 10.86 -5.53
N LEU A 29 1.49 11.78 -4.69
CA LEU A 29 1.34 11.69 -3.22
C LEU A 29 0.22 12.55 -2.62
N ALA A 30 -0.56 13.28 -3.45
CA ALA A 30 -1.56 14.23 -2.98
C ALA A 30 -3.01 13.92 -3.41
N GLN A 31 -3.28 12.77 -4.02
CA GLN A 31 -4.65 12.38 -4.35
C GLN A 31 -5.44 12.04 -3.09
N LYS A 32 -6.63 12.64 -2.95
CA LYS A 32 -7.56 12.33 -1.85
C LYS A 32 -7.96 10.86 -1.97
N LYS A 33 -7.81 10.09 -0.89
CA LYS A 33 -8.25 8.69 -0.81
C LYS A 33 -9.72 8.57 -1.24
N PRO A 34 -10.07 7.68 -2.19
CA PRO A 34 -11.45 7.49 -2.61
C PRO A 34 -12.31 6.95 -1.46
N ILE A 35 -13.58 7.31 -1.46
CA ILE A 35 -14.57 6.77 -0.52
C ILE A 35 -15.32 5.66 -1.25
N LEU A 36 -15.25 4.43 -0.72
CA LEU A 36 -15.92 3.27 -1.30
C LEU A 36 -17.21 2.97 -0.50
N THR A 37 -18.32 2.79 -1.20
CA THR A 37 -19.65 2.52 -0.62
C THR A 37 -20.18 1.15 -0.98
N GLU A 38 -19.73 0.56 -2.09
CA GLU A 38 -20.21 -0.73 -2.55
C GLU A 38 -19.31 -1.84 -2.01
N GLU A 39 -19.93 -2.94 -1.57
CA GLU A 39 -19.21 -4.08 -0.99
C GLU A 39 -18.18 -4.68 -1.97
N GLU A 40 -18.55 -4.82 -3.24
CA GLU A 40 -17.69 -5.35 -4.29
C GLU A 40 -16.43 -4.50 -4.47
N GLN A 41 -16.57 -3.17 -4.51
CA GLN A 41 -15.41 -2.27 -4.62
C GLN A 41 -14.49 -2.36 -3.40
N VAL A 42 -15.06 -2.52 -2.21
CA VAL A 42 -14.29 -2.71 -0.97
C VAL A 42 -13.58 -4.06 -0.98
N GLN A 43 -14.26 -5.12 -1.42
CA GLN A 43 -13.69 -6.46 -1.57
C GLN A 43 -12.48 -6.43 -2.52
N ASP A 44 -12.63 -5.82 -3.69
CA ASP A 44 -11.56 -5.73 -4.69
C ASP A 44 -10.37 -4.91 -4.20
N ALA A 45 -10.65 -3.76 -3.57
CA ALA A 45 -9.61 -2.91 -3.00
C ALA A 45 -8.85 -3.62 -1.87
N VAL A 46 -9.56 -4.33 -0.98
CA VAL A 46 -8.94 -5.10 0.10
C VAL A 46 -8.08 -6.22 -0.48
N THR A 47 -8.61 -7.00 -1.42
CA THR A 47 -7.88 -8.10 -2.07
C THR A 47 -6.59 -7.58 -2.71
N THR A 48 -6.69 -6.52 -3.51
CA THR A 48 -5.56 -5.94 -4.24
C THR A 48 -4.47 -5.42 -3.30
N GLU A 49 -4.85 -4.68 -2.27
CA GLU A 49 -3.88 -4.10 -1.34
C GLU A 49 -3.26 -5.14 -0.39
N VAL A 50 -4.03 -6.14 0.04
CA VAL A 50 -3.51 -7.25 0.86
C VAL A 50 -2.53 -8.10 0.06
N ASP A 51 -2.84 -8.40 -1.20
CA ASP A 51 -1.90 -9.08 -2.10
C ASP A 51 -0.61 -8.29 -2.31
N ALA A 52 -0.72 -6.98 -2.50
CA ALA A 52 0.43 -6.10 -2.64
C ALA A 52 1.28 -6.05 -1.36
N LEU A 53 0.63 -6.05 -0.18
CA LEU A 53 1.29 -6.07 1.12
C LEU A 53 2.16 -7.31 1.29
N PHE A 54 1.65 -8.50 0.95
CA PHE A 54 2.38 -9.76 1.05
C PHE A 54 3.43 -9.99 -0.04
N LYS A 55 3.35 -9.22 -1.13
CA LYS A 55 4.39 -9.17 -2.17
C LYS A 55 5.41 -8.05 -1.93
N SER A 56 5.22 -7.24 -0.88
CA SER A 56 6.09 -6.09 -0.63
C SER A 56 7.50 -6.52 -0.23
N PRO A 57 8.55 -5.79 -0.64
CA PRO A 57 9.93 -6.10 -0.26
C PRO A 57 10.15 -6.13 1.25
N GLU A 58 9.43 -5.29 2.01
CA GLU A 58 9.53 -5.23 3.46
C GLU A 58 8.99 -6.50 4.11
N PHE A 59 7.81 -6.94 3.70
CA PHE A 59 7.22 -8.19 4.16
C PHE A 59 8.12 -9.38 3.82
N LEU A 60 8.53 -9.51 2.54
CA LEU A 60 9.34 -10.62 2.06
C LEU A 60 10.70 -10.67 2.76
N LYS A 61 11.33 -9.52 3.02
CA LYS A 61 12.60 -9.45 3.76
C LYS A 61 12.45 -10.00 5.18
N LYS A 62 11.39 -9.61 5.90
CA LYS A 62 11.17 -10.06 7.28
C LYS A 62 10.72 -11.52 7.33
N LYS A 63 9.85 -11.96 6.40
CA LYS A 63 9.47 -13.36 6.20
C LYS A 63 10.69 -14.23 5.95
N ASN A 64 11.52 -13.89 4.96
CA ASN A 64 12.69 -14.70 4.61
C ASN A 64 13.77 -14.71 5.71
N LYS A 65 13.84 -13.67 6.54
CA LYS A 65 14.80 -13.60 7.66
C LYS A 65 14.40 -14.48 8.85
N LYS A 66 13.11 -14.51 9.21
CA LYS A 66 12.64 -15.15 10.45
C LYS A 66 11.83 -16.43 10.23
N PHE A 67 11.22 -16.57 9.06
CA PHE A 67 10.14 -17.52 8.77
C PHE A 67 10.34 -18.18 7.39
N SER A 68 11.59 -18.39 6.97
CA SER A 68 11.95 -18.86 5.63
C SER A 68 11.33 -20.21 5.26
N ALA A 69 11.18 -21.11 6.22
CA ALA A 69 10.60 -22.44 6.04
C ALA A 69 9.06 -22.45 5.98
N ILE A 70 8.40 -21.33 6.35
CA ILE A 70 6.95 -21.27 6.37
C ILE A 70 6.41 -21.07 4.95
N LYS A 71 5.51 -21.97 4.57
CA LYS A 71 4.72 -21.97 3.35
C LYS A 71 3.34 -22.54 3.67
N GLY A 72 2.33 -22.15 2.92
CA GLY A 72 0.96 -22.61 3.13
C GLY A 72 -0.06 -21.54 2.81
N TYR A 73 -1.29 -21.74 3.28
CA TYR A 73 -2.40 -20.82 3.11
C TYR A 73 -3.05 -20.43 4.43
N MET A 74 -3.73 -19.30 4.42
CA MET A 74 -4.57 -18.86 5.52
C MET A 74 -5.84 -18.22 4.99
N VAL A 75 -6.98 -18.69 5.47
CA VAL A 75 -8.28 -18.05 5.24
C VAL A 75 -8.56 -17.16 6.44
N VAL A 76 -8.79 -15.88 6.18
CA VAL A 76 -9.01 -14.87 7.22
C VAL A 76 -10.21 -14.00 6.90
N ASP A 77 -10.89 -13.58 7.96
CA ASP A 77 -11.91 -12.54 7.89
C ASP A 77 -11.31 -11.21 8.36
N ILE A 78 -11.21 -10.26 7.44
CA ILE A 78 -10.70 -8.91 7.67
C ILE A 78 -11.88 -7.96 7.81
N ALA A 79 -11.95 -7.21 8.91
CA ALA A 79 -12.98 -6.20 9.06
C ALA A 79 -12.43 -4.79 8.85
N VAL A 80 -12.94 -4.09 7.83
CA VAL A 80 -12.54 -2.73 7.48
C VAL A 80 -13.57 -1.73 8.00
N VAL A 81 -13.09 -0.64 8.59
CA VAL A 81 -13.90 0.46 9.14
C VAL A 81 -13.51 1.80 8.51
N GLN A 82 -14.18 2.87 8.95
CA GLN A 82 -13.90 4.24 8.52
C GLN A 82 -12.40 4.58 8.48
N ASN A 83 -12.04 5.48 7.54
CA ASN A 83 -10.67 5.89 7.26
C ASN A 83 -9.73 4.80 6.73
N GLY A 84 -10.26 3.67 6.24
CA GLY A 84 -9.44 2.60 5.67
C GLY A 84 -8.61 1.88 6.74
N LYS A 85 -9.10 1.88 7.98
CA LYS A 85 -8.47 1.15 9.09
C LYS A 85 -9.07 -0.25 9.16
N LEU A 86 -8.25 -1.21 9.59
CA LEU A 86 -8.74 -2.51 9.99
C LEU A 86 -9.13 -2.48 11.46
N SER A 87 -10.25 -3.13 11.75
CA SER A 87 -10.75 -3.33 13.12
C SER A 87 -10.46 -4.74 13.64
N SER A 88 -10.31 -5.72 12.75
CA SER A 88 -10.02 -7.09 13.16
C SER A 88 -9.39 -7.92 12.04
N PHE A 89 -8.62 -8.92 12.44
CA PHE A 89 -8.07 -9.98 11.63
C PHE A 89 -8.40 -11.30 12.31
N PHE A 90 -9.32 -12.09 11.75
CA PHE A 90 -9.77 -13.34 12.35
C PHE A 90 -9.37 -14.53 11.47
N LYS A 91 -8.60 -15.46 12.02
CA LYS A 91 -8.32 -16.74 11.38
C LYS A 91 -9.62 -17.56 11.26
N VAL A 92 -9.91 -18.00 10.04
CA VAL A 92 -11.00 -18.95 9.74
C VAL A 92 -10.44 -20.36 9.58
N ASP A 93 -9.40 -20.50 8.76
CA ASP A 93 -8.71 -21.76 8.50
C ASP A 93 -7.24 -21.51 8.12
N SER A 94 -6.35 -22.47 8.35
CA SER A 94 -4.95 -22.42 7.89
C SER A 94 -4.24 -23.75 8.10
N ASP A 95 -3.40 -24.13 7.15
CA ASP A 95 -2.41 -25.19 7.30
C ASP A 95 -1.13 -24.72 8.01
N ILE A 96 -0.94 -23.39 8.13
CA ILE A 96 0.14 -22.76 8.89
C ILE A 96 -0.16 -22.86 10.39
N LYS A 97 0.77 -23.48 11.12
CA LYS A 97 0.65 -23.76 12.57
C LYS A 97 1.57 -22.91 13.45
N ASP A 98 2.52 -22.22 12.84
CA ASP A 98 3.49 -21.40 13.55
C ASP A 98 2.80 -20.16 14.15
N ILE A 99 2.75 -20.08 15.47
CA ILE A 99 2.00 -19.04 16.19
C ILE A 99 2.65 -17.67 16.01
N ASP A 100 3.98 -17.60 16.04
CA ASP A 100 4.73 -16.35 15.90
C ASP A 100 4.52 -15.74 14.52
N PHE A 101 4.43 -16.58 13.48
CA PHE A 101 4.12 -16.13 12.13
C PHE A 101 2.67 -15.68 11.98
N MET A 102 1.72 -16.37 12.61
CA MET A 102 0.31 -15.95 12.62
C MET A 102 0.14 -14.57 13.26
N GLU A 103 0.81 -14.33 14.38
CA GLU A 103 0.83 -13.02 15.06
C GLU A 103 1.48 -11.96 14.17
N TYR A 104 2.64 -12.27 13.57
CA TYR A 104 3.29 -11.37 12.62
C TYR A 104 2.41 -11.00 11.43
N LEU A 105 1.66 -11.95 10.85
CA LEU A 105 0.72 -11.68 9.77
C LEU A 105 -0.43 -10.78 10.22
N SER A 106 -1.03 -11.10 11.38
CA SER A 106 -2.09 -10.30 11.98
C SER A 106 -1.63 -8.85 12.18
N ASP A 107 -0.47 -8.65 12.79
CA ASP A 107 0.12 -7.32 13.01
C ASP A 107 0.41 -6.60 11.70
N THR A 108 0.95 -7.30 10.71
CA THR A 108 1.27 -6.71 9.40
C THR A 108 0.02 -6.15 8.74
N VAL A 109 -1.07 -6.91 8.78
CA VAL A 109 -2.35 -6.53 8.17
C VAL A 109 -3.05 -5.44 9.00
N LEU A 110 -3.13 -5.58 10.32
CA LEU A 110 -3.78 -4.60 11.20
C LEU A 110 -3.10 -3.22 11.19
N ASN A 111 -1.78 -3.18 11.00
CA ASN A 111 -1.03 -1.93 10.90
C ASN A 111 -1.07 -1.30 9.49
N HIS A 112 -1.59 -2.01 8.49
CA HIS A 112 -1.76 -1.48 7.15
C HIS A 112 -2.81 -0.37 7.12
N LYS A 113 -2.55 0.68 6.35
CA LYS A 113 -3.48 1.79 6.14
C LYS A 113 -3.93 1.79 4.70
N PHE A 114 -5.14 1.28 4.45
CA PHE A 114 -5.67 1.18 3.09
C PHE A 114 -5.71 2.52 2.36
N ALA A 115 -5.53 2.48 1.04
CA ALA A 115 -5.52 3.66 0.17
C ALA A 115 -6.92 4.27 -0.05
N PHE A 116 -7.98 3.63 0.46
CA PHE A 116 -9.36 4.12 0.42
C PHE A 116 -9.92 4.46 1.81
N LYS A 117 -11.13 5.00 1.85
CA LYS A 117 -11.92 5.23 3.06
C LYS A 117 -13.32 4.65 2.90
N LEU A 118 -13.97 4.38 4.02
CA LEU A 118 -15.40 4.08 4.08
C LEU A 118 -16.19 5.28 4.62
N PRO A 119 -17.49 5.40 4.30
CA PRO A 119 -18.40 6.30 5.00
C PRO A 119 -18.39 6.09 6.52
N LYS A 120 -18.83 7.10 7.27
CA LYS A 120 -18.96 6.99 8.73
C LYS A 120 -19.92 5.84 9.07
N GLN A 121 -19.61 5.11 10.14
CA GLN A 121 -20.39 3.96 10.64
C GLN A 121 -20.47 2.73 9.70
N GLN A 122 -19.94 2.81 8.48
CA GLN A 122 -19.86 1.66 7.58
C GLN A 122 -18.74 0.70 8.01
N ARG A 123 -19.02 -0.59 7.98
CA ARG A 123 -18.07 -1.68 8.24
C ARG A 123 -18.33 -2.83 7.29
N TYR A 124 -17.27 -3.32 6.67
CA TYR A 124 -17.31 -4.53 5.85
C TYR A 124 -16.47 -5.63 6.49
N LYS A 125 -16.91 -6.88 6.33
CA LYS A 125 -16.17 -8.07 6.72
C LYS A 125 -15.86 -8.86 5.46
N ILE A 126 -14.59 -8.84 5.09
CA ILE A 126 -14.08 -9.36 3.82
C ILE A 126 -13.30 -10.63 4.11
N ARG A 127 -13.67 -11.74 3.46
CA ARG A 127 -12.91 -12.99 3.54
C ARG A 127 -11.78 -12.97 2.52
N GLN A 128 -10.58 -13.34 2.95
CA GLN A 128 -9.38 -13.38 2.14
C GLN A 128 -8.65 -14.71 2.31
N THR A 129 -8.12 -15.23 1.21
CA THR A 129 -7.20 -16.37 1.21
C THR A 129 -5.80 -15.85 0.91
N ILE A 130 -4.91 -15.95 1.89
CA ILE A 130 -3.53 -15.50 1.80
C ILE A 130 -2.66 -16.73 1.54
N ASN A 131 -1.92 -16.72 0.43
CA ASN A 131 -0.96 -17.78 0.10
C ASN A 131 0.46 -17.29 0.41
N ILE A 132 1.22 -18.10 1.15
CA ILE A 132 2.61 -17.83 1.54
C ILE A 132 3.52 -18.83 0.85
N GLU A 133 4.47 -18.32 0.06
CA GLU A 133 5.45 -19.09 -0.72
C GLU A 133 6.87 -19.04 -0.16
#